data_AF-A0A9D8QYV5-F1
#
_entry.id   AF-A0A9D8QYV5-F1
#
_cell.length_a   1.000
_cell.length_b   1.000
_cell.length_c   1.000
_cell.angle_alpha   90.00
_cell.angle_beta   90.00
_cell.angle_gamma   90.00
#
_symmetry.space_group_name_H-M   'P 1'
#
loop_
_entity.id
_entity.type
_entity.pdbx_description
1 polymer ?
#
loop_
_entity_poly.entity_id
_entity_poly.type
_entity_poly.pdbx_seq_one_letter_code
_entity_poly.pdbx_strand_id
1 'polypeptide(L)'
;MIKRIVLLLLVAVTPVFAGHANDDDFDFDSFAISDSVNADITTESHTLNPGAMPVAVSNFDIAGIMLGMPFESVVTLFADGGLYSPRANDAVVYTITPDWRYNLDYECQQQNIFVPEQLEQCVRTLAKNRGLMYASEYHLVRELTGETIDVYFTSNATDNTVWRIEYNNDVNELVGDAEKFEDQRQKKILSFWSGVLDKYGTPNSGTDTWVTSNNAYDPMMIAYYGALELVDNGRYATDAAKNVTDARVNFPAKPYAF
;
A
#
# COMPACT_ATOMS: atom_id res chain seq x y z
N MET A 1 -65.44 -54.30 14.11
CA MET A 1 -66.31 -53.31 13.44
C MET A 1 -65.46 -52.09 13.10
N ILE A 2 -65.40 -51.72 11.80
CA ILE A 2 -65.44 -50.32 11.26
C ILE A 2 -64.26 -49.40 11.70
N LYS A 3 -63.47 -48.73 10.86
CA LYS A 3 -63.52 -48.37 9.42
C LYS A 3 -62.13 -47.90 8.98
N ARG A 4 -61.84 -48.08 7.68
CA ARG A 4 -60.81 -47.40 6.90
C ARG A 4 -61.05 -45.87 6.91
N ILE A 5 -59.98 -45.07 6.93
CA ILE A 5 -59.96 -43.76 6.26
C ILE A 5 -58.67 -43.67 5.45
N VAL A 6 -58.87 -43.61 4.14
CA VAL A 6 -57.94 -43.26 3.09
C VAL A 6 -58.01 -41.74 2.95
N LEU A 7 -56.88 -41.05 2.84
CA LEU A 7 -56.84 -39.71 2.26
C LEU A 7 -55.71 -39.67 1.23
N LEU A 8 -56.11 -39.73 -0.05
CA LEU A 8 -55.31 -39.30 -1.19
C LEU A 8 -55.19 -37.77 -1.14
N LEU A 9 -54.00 -37.24 -1.40
CA LEU A 9 -53.84 -35.90 -1.95
C LEU A 9 -52.98 -35.97 -3.21
N LEU A 10 -53.52 -35.41 -4.30
CA LEU A 10 -52.96 -35.41 -5.64
C LEU A 10 -53.15 -33.99 -6.19
N VAL A 11 -52.06 -33.26 -6.43
CA VAL A 11 -51.99 -31.99 -7.19
C VAL A 11 -50.57 -31.93 -7.76
N ALA A 12 -50.36 -32.27 -9.03
CA ALA A 12 -50.42 -31.43 -10.24
C ALA A 12 -49.15 -30.60 -10.52
N VAL A 13 -48.66 -30.80 -11.75
CA VAL A 13 -47.43 -30.40 -12.44
C VAL A 13 -47.32 -28.88 -12.70
N THR A 14 -46.10 -28.32 -12.63
CA THR A 14 -45.56 -27.37 -13.63
C THR A 14 -44.03 -27.48 -13.73
N PRO A 15 -43.43 -27.44 -14.94
CA PRO A 15 -41.99 -27.30 -15.13
C PRO A 15 -41.63 -25.80 -15.21
N VAL A 16 -40.67 -25.36 -14.40
CA VAL A 16 -40.16 -23.99 -14.46
C VAL A 16 -38.74 -24.03 -15.04
N PHE A 17 -38.66 -23.57 -16.28
CA PHE A 17 -37.58 -22.87 -16.95
C PHE A 17 -36.13 -23.27 -16.61
N ALA A 18 -35.51 -23.91 -17.61
CA ALA A 18 -34.09 -23.84 -17.87
C ALA A 18 -33.65 -22.38 -17.98
N GLY A 19 -32.93 -21.89 -16.96
CA GLY A 19 -32.03 -20.76 -17.10
C GLY A 19 -30.68 -21.32 -17.54
N HIS A 20 -30.29 -21.03 -18.78
CA HIS A 20 -28.92 -21.21 -19.23
C HIS A 20 -28.01 -20.40 -18.30
N ALA A 21 -27.26 -21.10 -17.46
CA ALA A 21 -26.00 -20.56 -16.97
C ALA A 21 -25.12 -20.42 -18.22
N ASN A 22 -24.76 -19.18 -18.56
CA ASN A 22 -23.59 -18.98 -19.37
C ASN A 22 -22.43 -19.55 -18.55
N ASP A 23 -21.86 -20.64 -19.05
CA ASP A 23 -20.52 -21.09 -18.66
C ASP A 23 -19.54 -20.01 -19.15
N ASP A 24 -19.42 -18.92 -18.39
CA ASP A 24 -18.18 -18.16 -18.39
C ASP A 24 -17.21 -18.99 -17.56
N ASP A 25 -16.50 -19.89 -18.26
CA ASP A 25 -15.47 -20.76 -17.69
C ASP A 25 -14.41 -19.87 -17.04
N PHE A 26 -14.39 -19.90 -15.71
CA PHE A 26 -13.51 -19.07 -14.90
C PHE A 26 -12.09 -19.65 -14.99
N ASP A 27 -11.30 -19.10 -15.90
CA ASP A 27 -9.94 -19.58 -16.20
C ASP A 27 -8.95 -19.16 -15.10
N PHE A 28 -8.49 -20.16 -14.35
CA PHE A 28 -7.53 -20.01 -13.25
C PHE A 28 -6.10 -19.69 -13.73
N ASP A 29 -5.79 -19.88 -15.02
CA ASP A 29 -4.46 -19.62 -15.55
C ASP A 29 -4.14 -18.12 -15.67
N SER A 30 -5.11 -17.22 -15.44
CA SER A 30 -4.87 -15.76 -15.35
C SER A 30 -4.34 -15.29 -13.99
N PHE A 31 -4.26 -16.18 -12.99
CA PHE A 31 -3.79 -15.84 -11.63
C PHE A 31 -2.34 -16.25 -11.35
N ALA A 32 -1.57 -16.63 -12.37
CA ALA A 32 -0.13 -16.84 -12.23
C ALA A 32 0.60 -15.50 -12.06
N ILE A 33 0.78 -15.07 -10.81
CA ILE A 33 1.60 -13.90 -10.46
C ILE A 33 3.08 -14.29 -10.60
N SER A 34 3.79 -13.59 -11.47
CA SER A 34 5.25 -13.64 -11.53
C SER A 34 5.82 -12.89 -10.32
N ASP A 35 6.59 -13.60 -9.48
CA ASP A 35 7.35 -13.00 -8.38
C ASP A 35 8.27 -11.87 -8.91
N SER A 36 7.91 -10.62 -8.64
CA SER A 36 8.82 -9.47 -8.87
C SER A 36 9.78 -9.35 -7.69
N VAL A 37 10.77 -10.25 -7.66
CA VAL A 37 11.95 -10.10 -6.81
C VAL A 37 12.73 -8.87 -7.29
N ASN A 38 12.90 -7.88 -6.41
CA ASN A 38 13.60 -6.60 -6.61
C ASN A 38 12.97 -5.67 -7.66
N ALA A 39 11.91 -4.96 -7.29
CA ALA A 39 11.46 -3.79 -8.04
C ALA A 39 12.40 -2.59 -7.79
N ASP A 40 13.54 -2.59 -8.50
CA ASP A 40 14.04 -1.34 -9.07
C ASP A 40 12.83 -0.69 -9.77
N ILE A 41 12.52 0.58 -9.50
CA ILE A 41 11.33 1.26 -10.04
C ILE A 41 11.33 1.07 -11.57
N THR A 42 10.53 0.12 -12.06
CA THR A 42 10.49 -0.20 -13.47
C THR A 42 9.81 0.96 -14.15
N THR A 43 10.57 1.77 -14.88
CA THR A 43 10.13 2.91 -15.69
C THR A 43 9.28 2.49 -16.90
N GLU A 44 8.65 1.32 -16.85
CA GLU A 44 7.85 0.79 -17.94
C GLU A 44 6.44 1.38 -17.86
N SER A 45 6.00 1.93 -18.98
CA SER A 45 4.65 2.48 -19.11
C SER A 45 3.61 1.37 -18.96
N HIS A 46 2.57 1.61 -18.15
CA HIS A 46 1.46 0.67 -18.01
C HIS A 46 0.61 0.62 -19.29
N THR A 47 0.14 -0.59 -19.64
CA THR A 47 -0.82 -0.80 -20.73
C THR A 47 -2.24 -0.92 -20.18
N LEU A 48 -3.15 -0.08 -20.64
CA LEU A 48 -4.58 -0.16 -20.28
C LEU A 48 -5.25 -1.36 -20.95
N ASN A 49 -6.24 -1.91 -20.25
CA ASN A 49 -7.13 -2.93 -20.79
C ASN A 49 -7.96 -2.37 -21.96
N PRO A 50 -8.21 -3.15 -23.03
CA PRO A 50 -9.00 -2.68 -24.17
C PRO A 50 -10.38 -2.17 -23.74
N GLY A 51 -10.67 -0.89 -24.05
CA GLY A 51 -11.96 -0.26 -23.72
C GLY A 51 -12.10 0.25 -22.29
N ALA A 52 -11.06 0.12 -21.45
CA ALA A 52 -11.07 0.67 -20.10
C ALA A 52 -10.87 2.19 -20.12
N MET A 53 -11.62 2.90 -19.28
CA MET A 53 -11.46 4.34 -19.07
C MET A 53 -10.38 4.61 -18.01
N PRO A 54 -9.71 5.78 -18.05
CA PRO A 54 -8.84 6.24 -16.97
C PRO A 54 -9.60 6.30 -15.63
N VAL A 55 -8.98 5.83 -14.55
CA VAL A 55 -9.53 5.86 -13.19
C VAL A 55 -8.80 6.92 -12.38
N ALA A 56 -9.51 7.74 -11.61
CA ALA A 56 -8.90 8.77 -10.77
C ALA A 56 -8.34 8.16 -9.47
N VAL A 57 -7.20 7.45 -9.57
CA VAL A 57 -6.57 6.73 -8.45
C VAL A 57 -6.13 7.67 -7.33
N SER A 58 -5.85 8.94 -7.63
CA SER A 58 -5.58 9.98 -6.62
C SER A 58 -6.69 10.14 -5.58
N ASN A 59 -7.92 9.73 -5.91
CA ASN A 59 -9.08 9.80 -5.03
C ASN A 59 -9.30 8.52 -4.23
N PHE A 60 -8.47 7.49 -4.43
CA PHE A 60 -8.55 6.27 -3.65
C PHE A 60 -8.02 6.52 -2.23
N ASP A 61 -8.62 5.82 -1.28
CA ASP A 61 -8.21 5.84 0.12
C ASP A 61 -8.01 4.41 0.60
N ILE A 62 -7.04 4.16 1.48
CA ILE A 62 -6.91 2.91 2.23
C ILE A 62 -7.19 3.24 3.69
N ALA A 63 -8.27 2.67 4.25
CA ALA A 63 -8.76 2.97 5.59
C ALA A 63 -8.94 4.48 5.88
N GLY A 64 -9.35 5.27 4.87
CA GLY A 64 -9.49 6.73 4.96
C GLY A 64 -8.21 7.53 4.70
N ILE A 65 -7.06 6.88 4.51
CA ILE A 65 -5.78 7.53 4.22
C ILE A 65 -5.66 7.70 2.70
N MET A 66 -5.38 8.92 2.25
CA MET A 66 -5.28 9.27 0.83
C MET A 66 -3.87 9.75 0.49
N LEU A 67 -3.49 9.61 -0.79
CA LEU A 67 -2.28 10.24 -1.33
C LEU A 67 -2.33 11.76 -1.12
N GLY A 68 -1.19 12.35 -0.74
CA GLY A 68 -1.07 13.77 -0.45
C GLY A 68 -1.60 14.22 0.91
N MET A 69 -2.18 13.33 1.72
CA MET A 69 -2.58 13.66 3.09
C MET A 69 -1.33 14.01 3.93
N PRO A 70 -1.32 15.09 4.73
CA PRO A 70 -0.17 15.41 5.57
C PRO A 70 -0.09 14.48 6.79
N PHE A 71 1.13 14.23 7.28
CA PHE A 71 1.39 13.36 8.44
C PHE A 71 0.47 13.65 9.65
N GLU A 72 0.36 14.91 10.04
CA GLU A 72 -0.49 15.32 11.18
C GLU A 72 -1.96 14.94 11.00
N SER A 73 -2.48 14.99 9.77
CA SER A 73 -3.85 14.55 9.48
C SER A 73 -4.01 13.04 9.56
N VAL A 74 -3.00 12.28 9.12
CA VAL A 74 -3.00 10.81 9.26
C VAL A 74 -2.97 10.43 10.74
N VAL A 75 -2.09 11.04 11.54
CA VAL A 75 -2.03 10.77 12.98
C VAL A 75 -3.35 11.11 13.67
N THR A 76 -3.96 12.23 13.30
CA THR A 76 -5.26 12.65 13.86
C THR A 76 -6.38 11.65 13.51
N LEU A 77 -6.37 11.07 12.30
CA LEU A 77 -7.35 10.09 11.86
C LEU A 77 -7.38 8.84 12.77
N PHE A 78 -6.25 8.46 13.36
CA PHE A 78 -6.12 7.28 14.22
C PHE A 78 -5.96 7.61 15.72
N ALA A 79 -6.05 8.88 16.10
CA ALA A 79 -5.92 9.31 17.49
C ALA A 79 -7.11 8.89 18.37
N ASP A 80 -8.32 8.82 17.80
CA ASP A 80 -9.57 8.64 18.56
C ASP A 80 -10.01 7.17 18.74
N GLY A 81 -9.13 6.20 18.48
CA GLY A 81 -9.41 4.78 18.73
C GLY A 81 -10.25 4.10 17.64
N GLY A 82 -9.74 4.12 16.40
CA GLY A 82 -10.35 3.45 15.25
C GLY A 82 -10.10 1.94 15.18
N LEU A 83 -10.44 1.35 14.03
CA LEU A 83 -10.16 -0.06 13.71
C LEU A 83 -8.67 -0.40 13.72
N TYR A 84 -7.82 0.59 13.42
CA TYR A 84 -6.37 0.49 13.43
C TYR A 84 -5.82 1.40 14.52
N SER A 85 -4.74 0.95 15.16
CA SER A 85 -3.97 1.70 16.14
C SER A 85 -2.50 1.76 15.74
N PRO A 86 -1.75 2.78 16.19
CA PRO A 86 -0.30 2.80 16.03
C PRO A 86 0.32 1.54 16.62
N ARG A 87 1.31 0.96 15.94
CA ARG A 87 2.04 -0.21 16.46
C ARG A 87 2.71 0.10 17.81
N ALA A 88 2.81 -0.90 18.67
CA ALA A 88 3.41 -0.72 20.00
C ALA A 88 4.90 -0.32 19.93
N ASN A 89 5.61 -0.88 18.96
CA ASN A 89 6.96 -0.49 18.59
C ASN A 89 6.90 0.20 17.23
N ASP A 90 7.93 0.98 16.90
CA ASP A 90 8.13 1.51 15.55
C ASP A 90 6.93 2.28 14.95
N ALA A 91 5.97 2.76 15.75
CA ALA A 91 4.77 3.46 15.25
C ALA A 91 5.09 4.58 14.25
N VAL A 92 6.14 5.36 14.52
CA VAL A 92 6.62 6.43 13.63
C VAL A 92 8.11 6.24 13.43
N VAL A 93 8.54 6.15 12.17
CA VAL A 93 9.97 6.14 11.81
C VAL A 93 10.36 7.55 11.38
N TYR A 94 11.33 8.13 12.07
CA TYR A 94 11.91 9.42 11.71
C TYR A 94 13.24 9.22 10.98
N THR A 95 13.40 9.90 9.84
CA THR A 95 14.60 9.81 9.02
C THR A 95 15.04 11.17 8.47
N ILE A 96 16.15 11.14 7.73
CA ILE A 96 16.73 12.27 6.99
C ILE A 96 17.02 11.75 5.58
N THR A 97 16.80 12.56 4.57
CA THR A 97 17.11 12.20 3.19
C THR A 97 18.63 12.01 2.97
N PRO A 98 19.05 11.07 2.10
CA PRO A 98 20.47 10.72 1.95
C PRO A 98 21.39 11.89 1.59
N ASP A 99 20.95 12.79 0.70
CA ASP A 99 21.73 13.97 0.29
C ASP A 99 22.07 14.89 1.46
N TRP A 100 21.11 15.09 2.37
CA TRP A 100 21.33 15.88 3.57
C TRP A 100 22.20 15.14 4.57
N ARG A 101 21.99 13.82 4.73
CA ARG A 101 22.80 12.98 5.63
C ARG A 101 24.28 13.05 5.26
N TYR A 102 24.63 12.89 3.97
CA TYR A 102 26.02 12.94 3.51
C TYR A 102 26.69 14.29 3.84
N ASN A 103 25.98 15.38 3.62
CA ASN A 103 26.50 16.72 3.89
C ASN A 103 26.70 16.98 5.40
N LEU A 104 25.76 16.52 6.23
CA LEU A 104 25.88 16.62 7.68
C LEU A 104 27.01 15.73 8.23
N ASP A 105 27.17 14.54 7.65
CA ASP A 105 28.27 13.62 8.00
C ASP A 105 29.62 14.29 7.77
N TYR A 106 29.80 14.92 6.60
CA TYR A 106 30.99 15.70 6.30
C TYR A 106 31.21 16.84 7.30
N GLU A 107 30.18 17.63 7.65
CA GLU A 107 30.32 18.69 8.65
C GLU A 107 30.76 18.16 10.03
N CYS A 108 30.24 17.00 10.46
CA CYS A 108 30.64 16.36 11.71
C CYS A 108 32.09 15.87 11.66
N GLN A 109 32.53 15.31 10.54
CA GLN A 109 33.92 14.92 10.33
C GLN A 109 34.87 16.14 10.37
N GLN A 110 34.46 17.30 9.85
CA GLN A 110 35.22 18.55 9.96
C GLN A 110 35.40 19.03 11.42
N GLN A 111 34.56 18.56 12.35
CA GLN A 111 34.69 18.80 13.79
C GLN A 111 35.59 17.77 14.48
N ASN A 112 36.30 16.94 13.71
CA ASN A 112 37.13 15.82 14.17
C ASN A 112 36.36 14.67 14.83
N ILE A 113 35.07 14.49 14.48
CA ILE A 113 34.25 13.37 14.94
C ILE A 113 34.32 12.27 13.89
N PHE A 114 35.01 11.18 14.20
CA PHE A 114 35.19 10.03 13.29
C PHE A 114 34.69 8.71 13.87
N VAL A 115 34.35 8.69 15.16
CA VAL A 115 33.80 7.49 15.81
C VAL A 115 32.36 7.30 15.34
N PRO A 116 31.97 6.14 14.77
CA PRO A 116 30.67 5.95 14.13
C PRO A 116 29.46 6.35 15.00
N GLU A 117 29.45 5.98 16.27
CA GLU A 117 28.35 6.31 17.20
C GLU A 117 28.26 7.83 17.46
N GLN A 118 29.40 8.49 17.66
CA GLN A 118 29.45 9.94 17.88
C GLN A 118 29.10 10.72 16.61
N LEU A 119 29.50 10.19 15.46
CA LEU A 119 29.20 10.74 14.14
C LEU A 119 27.70 10.68 13.88
N GLU A 120 27.06 9.53 14.13
CA GLU A 120 25.61 9.38 14.03
C GLU A 120 24.88 10.33 14.99
N GLN A 121 25.34 10.43 16.23
CA GLN A 121 24.75 11.36 17.20
C GLN A 121 24.90 12.82 16.75
N CYS A 122 26.04 13.20 16.18
CA CYS A 122 26.27 14.54 15.63
C CYS A 122 25.31 14.82 14.46
N VAL A 123 25.22 13.92 13.48
CA VAL A 123 24.33 14.05 12.33
C VAL A 123 22.87 14.16 12.77
N ARG A 124 22.39 13.28 13.66
CA ARG A 124 21.03 13.34 14.21
C ARG A 124 20.76 14.65 14.92
N THR A 125 21.73 15.14 15.71
CA THR A 125 21.61 16.41 16.43
C THR A 125 21.49 17.60 15.47
N LEU A 126 22.38 17.67 14.48
CA LEU A 126 22.34 18.73 13.47
C LEU A 126 21.05 18.69 12.66
N ALA A 127 20.63 17.50 12.22
CA ALA A 127 19.41 17.33 11.46
C ALA A 127 18.17 17.74 12.25
N LYS A 128 18.09 17.37 13.53
CA LYS A 128 16.99 17.78 14.42
C LYS A 128 16.96 19.29 14.59
N ASN A 129 18.12 19.91 14.86
CA ASN A 129 18.22 21.36 15.05
C ASN A 129 17.89 22.15 13.79
N ARG A 130 18.13 21.57 12.60
CA ARG A 130 17.84 22.17 11.29
C ARG A 130 16.44 21.81 10.75
N GLY A 131 15.64 21.03 11.47
CA GLY A 131 14.32 20.58 11.00
C GLY A 131 14.37 19.66 9.78
N LEU A 132 15.49 18.96 9.58
CA LEU A 132 15.70 18.05 8.45
C LEU A 132 15.22 16.63 8.73
N MET A 133 14.93 16.32 10.01
CA MET A 133 14.25 15.08 10.36
C MET A 133 12.75 15.20 10.11
N TYR A 134 12.17 14.18 9.49
CA TYR A 134 10.75 14.08 9.21
C TYR A 134 10.25 12.66 9.51
N ALA A 135 8.95 12.52 9.73
CA ALA A 135 8.33 11.21 9.85
C ALA A 135 8.27 10.59 8.45
N SER A 136 9.11 9.60 8.15
CA SER A 136 9.10 8.92 6.85
C SER A 136 8.05 7.83 6.78
N GLU A 137 7.76 7.19 7.91
CA GLU A 137 6.84 6.06 7.95
C GLU A 137 5.94 6.17 9.17
N TYR A 138 4.69 5.74 9.01
CA TYR A 138 3.72 5.58 10.09
C TYR A 138 3.09 4.21 9.98
N HIS A 139 3.26 3.42 11.03
CA HIS A 139 2.93 2.01 11.06
C HIS A 139 1.72 1.77 11.95
N LEU A 140 0.69 1.20 11.35
CA LEU A 140 -0.59 0.89 11.96
C LEU A 140 -0.80 -0.62 11.98
N VAL A 141 -1.53 -1.08 12.99
CA VAL A 141 -1.94 -2.47 13.14
C VAL A 141 -3.36 -2.53 13.66
N ARG A 142 -4.09 -3.54 13.20
CA ARG A 142 -5.35 -3.95 13.80
C ARG A 142 -5.12 -5.15 14.68
N GLU A 143 -4.98 -4.91 15.98
CA GLU A 143 -4.63 -5.90 17.00
C GLU A 143 -5.51 -7.17 16.99
N LEU A 144 -6.78 -7.05 16.57
CA LEU A 144 -7.71 -8.18 16.52
C LEU A 144 -7.45 -9.14 15.35
N THR A 145 -6.96 -8.62 14.22
CA THR A 145 -6.84 -9.37 12.96
C THR A 145 -5.40 -9.53 12.48
N GLY A 146 -4.45 -8.77 13.03
CA GLY A 146 -3.07 -8.75 12.56
C GLY A 146 -2.86 -7.94 11.28
N GLU A 147 -3.91 -7.33 10.72
CA GLU A 147 -3.81 -6.49 9.51
C GLU A 147 -2.93 -5.27 9.79
N THR A 148 -2.03 -4.94 8.87
CA THR A 148 -1.14 -3.79 8.99
C THR A 148 -1.38 -2.77 7.89
N ILE A 149 -1.11 -1.52 8.21
CA ILE A 149 -1.02 -0.43 7.22
C ILE A 149 0.27 0.32 7.46
N ASP A 150 1.10 0.42 6.43
CA ASP A 150 2.35 1.15 6.42
C ASP A 150 2.22 2.34 5.49
N VAL A 151 2.35 3.53 6.07
CA VAL A 151 2.15 4.81 5.37
C VAL A 151 3.50 5.49 5.21
N TYR A 152 3.87 5.85 3.99
CA TYR A 152 5.14 6.49 3.69
C TYR A 152 4.90 7.95 3.29
N PHE A 153 5.73 8.83 3.83
CA PHE A 153 5.63 10.27 3.64
C PHE A 153 6.84 10.84 2.93
N THR A 154 6.60 11.94 2.22
CA THR A 154 7.67 12.74 1.64
C THR A 154 8.43 13.48 2.73
N SER A 155 9.57 14.07 2.39
CA SER A 155 10.32 14.90 3.33
C SER A 155 9.61 16.21 3.70
N ASN A 156 10.17 16.91 4.69
CA ASN A 156 9.74 18.29 5.03
C ASN A 156 9.94 19.29 3.87
N ALA A 157 10.71 18.96 2.83
CA ALA A 157 10.85 19.81 1.66
C ALA A 157 9.57 19.88 0.81
N THR A 158 8.72 18.85 0.89
CA THR A 158 7.42 18.79 0.19
C THR A 158 6.27 18.50 1.17
N ASP A 159 6.32 19.19 2.32
CA ASP A 159 5.24 19.26 3.30
C ASP A 159 4.87 17.94 4.02
N ASN A 160 5.76 16.94 3.99
CA ASN A 160 5.60 15.67 4.70
C ASN A 160 4.23 15.01 4.45
N THR A 161 3.95 14.77 3.17
CA THR A 161 2.67 14.24 2.69
C THR A 161 2.79 12.79 2.23
N VAL A 162 1.69 12.03 2.33
CA VAL A 162 1.63 10.63 1.92
C VAL A 162 1.95 10.49 0.43
N TRP A 163 2.91 9.63 0.08
CA TRP A 163 3.17 9.24 -1.31
C TRP A 163 3.00 7.74 -1.55
N ARG A 164 2.96 6.91 -0.50
CA ARG A 164 2.73 5.47 -0.60
C ARG A 164 2.00 4.95 0.62
N ILE A 165 1.10 4.01 0.40
CA ILE A 165 0.36 3.30 1.44
C ILE A 165 0.38 1.82 1.09
N GLU A 166 0.86 0.99 2.01
CA GLU A 166 0.81 -0.46 1.91
C GLU A 166 -0.16 -0.98 2.96
N TYR A 167 -1.19 -1.70 2.53
CA TYR A 167 -2.03 -2.49 3.40
C TYR A 167 -1.68 -3.96 3.23
N ASN A 168 -1.55 -4.68 4.35
CA ASN A 168 -1.30 -6.11 4.34
C ASN A 168 -2.29 -6.80 5.28
N ASN A 169 -2.96 -7.82 4.74
CA ASN A 169 -3.83 -8.71 5.48
C ASN A 169 -3.09 -10.01 5.77
N ASP A 170 -3.22 -10.50 6.99
CA ASP A 170 -2.65 -11.76 7.47
C ASP A 170 -3.33 -13.01 6.86
N VAL A 171 -3.73 -12.95 5.59
CA VAL A 171 -4.30 -14.10 4.87
C VAL A 171 -3.24 -15.17 4.60
N ASN A 172 -1.97 -14.80 4.69
CA ASN A 172 -0.83 -15.66 4.37
C ASN A 172 -0.41 -16.58 5.54
N GLU A 173 -0.66 -16.23 6.81
CA GLU A 173 -0.18 -17.03 7.96
C GLU A 173 -1.20 -18.05 8.50
N LEU A 174 -2.14 -18.56 7.69
CA LEU A 174 -2.88 -19.76 8.11
C LEU A 174 -1.92 -20.98 8.15
N VAL A 175 -1.46 -21.34 9.34
CA VAL A 175 -0.56 -22.49 9.55
C VAL A 175 -1.32 -23.81 9.33
N GLY A 176 -0.90 -24.59 8.34
CA GLY A 176 -1.32 -25.99 8.15
C GLY A 176 -1.66 -26.35 6.69
N ASP A 177 -1.08 -27.46 6.22
CA ASP A 177 -1.24 -27.99 4.84
C ASP A 177 -2.48 -28.86 4.63
N ALA A 178 -3.44 -28.85 5.58
CA ALA A 178 -4.66 -29.64 5.40
C ALA A 178 -5.62 -28.92 4.47
N GLU A 179 -6.26 -29.65 3.55
CA GLU A 179 -7.26 -29.19 2.56
C GLU A 179 -8.30 -28.20 3.13
N LYS A 180 -8.73 -28.39 4.39
CA LYS A 180 -9.65 -27.49 5.09
C LYS A 180 -9.10 -26.07 5.34
N PHE A 181 -7.79 -25.93 5.51
CA PHE A 181 -7.12 -24.63 5.67
C PHE A 181 -6.88 -23.96 4.32
N GLU A 182 -6.66 -24.73 3.26
CA GLU A 182 -6.60 -24.21 1.87
C GLU A 182 -7.94 -23.58 1.47
N ASP A 183 -9.05 -24.29 1.69
CA ASP A 183 -10.40 -23.78 1.46
C ASP A 183 -10.70 -22.48 2.22
N GLN A 184 -10.23 -22.38 3.47
CA GLN A 184 -10.41 -21.18 4.29
C GLN A 184 -9.57 -20.01 3.79
N ARG A 185 -8.33 -20.27 3.35
CA ARG A 185 -7.46 -19.27 2.75
C ARG A 185 -8.09 -18.73 1.47
N GLN A 186 -8.51 -19.63 0.56
CA GLN A 186 -9.23 -19.32 -0.68
C GLN A 186 -10.44 -18.41 -0.45
N LYS A 187 -11.31 -18.77 0.50
CA LYS A 187 -12.48 -17.94 0.85
C LYS A 187 -12.10 -16.55 1.36
N LYS A 188 -11.04 -16.43 2.16
CA LYS A 188 -10.58 -15.12 2.64
C LYS A 188 -10.04 -14.26 1.50
N ILE A 189 -9.26 -14.82 0.58
CA ILE A 189 -8.74 -14.06 -0.58
C ILE A 189 -9.89 -13.62 -1.47
N LEU A 190 -10.84 -14.50 -1.76
CA LEU A 190 -12.02 -14.16 -2.56
C LEU A 190 -12.84 -13.06 -1.89
N SER A 191 -13.00 -13.10 -0.57
CA SER A 191 -13.67 -12.04 0.18
C SER A 191 -12.88 -10.73 0.14
N PHE A 192 -11.56 -10.78 0.26
CA PHE A 192 -10.70 -9.61 0.11
C PHE A 192 -10.86 -9.02 -1.29
N TRP A 193 -10.72 -9.85 -2.33
CA TRP A 193 -10.79 -9.43 -3.72
C TRP A 193 -12.16 -8.86 -4.09
N SER A 194 -13.23 -9.50 -3.64
CA SER A 194 -14.58 -8.95 -3.79
C SER A 194 -14.73 -7.59 -3.11
N GLY A 195 -14.13 -7.39 -1.93
CA GLY A 195 -14.18 -6.09 -1.23
C GLY A 195 -13.37 -5.01 -1.95
N VAL A 196 -12.22 -5.36 -2.52
CA VAL A 196 -11.41 -4.45 -3.35
C VAL A 196 -12.19 -4.03 -4.59
N LEU A 197 -12.78 -4.98 -5.31
CA LEU A 197 -13.58 -4.70 -6.51
C LEU A 197 -14.85 -3.90 -6.21
N ASP A 198 -15.50 -4.16 -5.07
CA ASP A 198 -16.66 -3.37 -4.63
C ASP A 198 -16.29 -1.91 -4.33
N LYS A 199 -15.13 -1.69 -3.70
CA LYS A 199 -14.67 -0.34 -3.33
C LYS A 199 -14.12 0.44 -4.52
N TYR A 200 -13.28 -0.17 -5.34
CA TYR A 200 -12.48 0.54 -6.36
C TYR A 200 -12.90 0.22 -7.79
N GLY A 201 -13.86 -0.69 -7.99
CA GLY A 201 -14.27 -1.18 -9.30
C GLY A 201 -13.22 -2.11 -9.92
N THR A 202 -13.46 -2.50 -11.17
CA THR A 202 -12.56 -3.38 -11.92
C THR A 202 -11.25 -2.68 -12.29
N PRO A 203 -10.08 -3.36 -12.14
CA PRO A 203 -8.80 -2.90 -12.65
C PRO A 203 -8.86 -2.43 -14.11
N ASN A 204 -8.23 -1.29 -14.41
CA ASN A 204 -8.16 -0.75 -15.77
C ASN A 204 -6.81 -1.07 -16.46
N SER A 205 -5.87 -1.71 -15.77
CA SER A 205 -4.62 -2.24 -16.32
C SER A 205 -4.37 -3.64 -15.76
N GLY A 206 -4.26 -4.65 -16.62
CA GLY A 206 -4.07 -6.03 -16.17
C GLY A 206 -5.23 -6.56 -15.33
N THR A 207 -4.94 -7.46 -14.39
CA THR A 207 -5.93 -8.16 -13.56
C THR A 207 -6.05 -7.61 -12.15
N ASP A 208 -5.12 -6.76 -11.71
CA ASP A 208 -4.91 -6.39 -10.32
C ASP A 208 -4.47 -4.92 -10.13
N THR A 209 -4.42 -4.14 -11.20
CA THR A 209 -3.81 -2.80 -11.20
C THR A 209 -4.77 -1.70 -11.68
N TRP A 210 -4.85 -0.62 -10.91
CA TRP A 210 -5.56 0.60 -11.26
C TRP A 210 -4.55 1.70 -11.53
N VAL A 211 -4.62 2.31 -12.70
CA VAL A 211 -3.73 3.41 -13.09
C VAL A 211 -4.53 4.63 -13.54
N THR A 212 -4.00 5.81 -13.25
CA THR A 212 -4.56 7.08 -13.75
C THR A 212 -4.27 7.28 -15.23
N SER A 213 -3.08 6.91 -15.67
CA SER A 213 -2.66 6.97 -17.07
C SER A 213 -1.58 5.92 -17.36
N ASN A 214 -1.05 5.91 -18.58
CA ASN A 214 0.07 5.04 -18.95
C ASN A 214 1.42 5.53 -18.40
N ASN A 215 1.45 6.65 -17.67
CA ASN A 215 2.64 7.20 -17.05
C ASN A 215 2.89 6.54 -15.68
N ALA A 216 4.06 5.91 -15.51
CA ALA A 216 4.45 5.25 -14.26
C ALA A 216 4.66 6.22 -13.07
N TYR A 217 4.74 7.53 -13.33
CA TYR A 217 4.79 8.55 -12.28
C TYR A 217 3.42 8.98 -11.77
N ASP A 218 2.34 8.64 -12.48
CA ASP A 218 1.00 9.00 -12.03
C ASP A 218 0.55 8.05 -10.92
N PRO A 219 -0.42 8.46 -10.08
CA PRO A 219 -0.97 7.59 -9.04
C PRO A 219 -1.47 6.27 -9.60
N MET A 220 -1.06 5.18 -8.94
CA MET A 220 -1.46 3.82 -9.23
C MET A 220 -1.77 3.05 -7.94
N MET A 221 -2.64 2.06 -8.06
CA MET A 221 -2.90 1.09 -7.01
C MET A 221 -2.68 -0.30 -7.58
N ILE A 222 -1.90 -1.11 -6.89
CA ILE A 222 -1.68 -2.51 -7.23
C ILE A 222 -2.21 -3.33 -6.07
N ALA A 223 -2.87 -4.43 -6.38
CA ALA A 223 -3.19 -5.40 -5.37
C ALA A 223 -2.38 -6.67 -5.53
N TYR A 224 -2.07 -7.26 -4.38
CA TYR A 224 -1.43 -8.54 -4.27
C TYR A 224 -2.32 -9.46 -3.45
N TYR A 225 -1.85 -10.69 -3.24
CA TYR A 225 -2.54 -11.69 -2.45
C TYR A 225 -2.71 -11.23 -0.98
N GLY A 226 -3.86 -10.62 -0.68
CA GLY A 226 -4.17 -10.07 0.63
C GLY A 226 -3.53 -8.70 0.93
N ALA A 227 -2.95 -8.02 -0.06
CA ALA A 227 -2.32 -6.73 0.15
C ALA A 227 -2.74 -5.71 -0.92
N LEU A 228 -2.67 -4.43 -0.58
CA LEU A 228 -2.88 -3.31 -1.49
C LEU A 228 -1.72 -2.34 -1.35
N GLU A 229 -1.25 -1.84 -2.47
CA GLU A 229 -0.26 -0.77 -2.52
C GLU A 229 -0.83 0.39 -3.34
N LEU A 230 -1.00 1.54 -2.70
CA LEU A 230 -1.39 2.79 -3.34
C LEU A 230 -0.19 3.73 -3.36
N VAL A 231 0.24 4.19 -4.52
CA VAL A 231 1.51 4.93 -4.69
C VAL A 231 1.40 6.09 -5.68
N ASP A 232 2.12 7.17 -5.40
CA ASP A 232 2.32 8.36 -6.24
C ASP A 232 3.84 8.57 -6.44
N ASN A 233 4.39 7.89 -7.45
CA ASN A 233 5.82 7.96 -7.78
C ASN A 233 6.25 9.36 -8.22
N GLY A 234 5.36 10.14 -8.84
CA GLY A 234 5.63 11.51 -9.25
C GLY A 234 5.88 12.43 -8.06
N ARG A 235 5.10 12.26 -7.00
CA ARG A 235 5.30 12.97 -5.72
C ARG A 235 6.62 12.59 -5.06
N TYR A 236 6.95 11.30 -5.01
CA TYR A 236 8.22 10.83 -4.47
C TYR A 236 9.42 11.38 -5.27
N ALA A 237 9.37 11.30 -6.59
CA ALA A 237 10.43 11.81 -7.47
C ALA A 237 10.59 13.34 -7.34
N THR A 238 9.48 14.07 -7.20
CA THR A 238 9.50 15.53 -6.97
C THR A 238 10.16 15.87 -5.65
N ASP A 239 9.84 15.13 -4.57
CA ASP A 239 10.46 15.30 -3.27
C ASP A 239 11.97 15.01 -3.32
N ALA A 240 12.37 13.90 -3.94
CA ALA A 240 13.78 13.55 -4.11
C ALA A 240 14.54 14.63 -4.88
N ALA A 241 14.02 15.09 -6.02
CA ALA A 241 14.62 16.15 -6.81
C ALA A 241 14.74 17.48 -6.04
N LYS A 242 13.73 17.82 -5.25
CA LYS A 242 13.74 19.00 -4.40
C LYS A 242 14.79 18.89 -3.29
N ASN A 243 14.91 17.74 -2.63
CA ASN A 243 15.93 17.51 -1.61
C ASN A 243 17.35 17.65 -2.16
N VAL A 244 17.63 17.06 -3.33
CA VAL A 244 18.93 17.20 -4.00
C VAL A 244 19.23 18.67 -4.29
N THR A 245 18.25 19.41 -4.81
CA THR A 245 18.41 20.82 -5.14
C THR A 245 18.65 21.67 -3.90
N ASP A 246 17.83 21.50 -2.86
CA ASP A 246 17.93 22.26 -1.62
C ASP A 246 19.25 21.91 -0.89
N ALA A 247 19.68 20.65 -0.89
CA ALA A 247 20.98 20.25 -0.34
C ALA A 247 22.13 20.93 -1.07
N ARG A 248 22.12 20.99 -2.42
CA ARG A 248 23.15 21.69 -3.20
C ARG A 248 23.20 23.21 -2.93
N VAL A 249 22.04 23.83 -2.69
CA VAL A 249 21.96 25.27 -2.38
C VAL A 249 22.49 25.56 -0.98
N ASN A 250 22.13 24.72 0.00
CA ASN A 250 22.51 24.92 1.40
C ASN A 250 23.94 24.46 1.71
N PHE A 251 24.47 23.54 0.92
CA PHE A 251 25.86 23.11 0.95
C PHE A 251 26.51 23.43 -0.40
N PRO A 252 26.82 24.71 -0.67
CA PRO A 252 27.51 25.07 -1.90
C PRO A 252 28.79 24.25 -2.01
N ALA A 253 28.93 23.53 -3.11
CA ALA A 253 29.99 22.55 -3.34
C ALA A 253 31.35 23.09 -2.89
N LYS A 254 31.84 22.58 -1.75
CA LYS A 254 33.27 22.58 -1.50
C LYS A 254 33.85 21.47 -2.38
N PRO A 255 35.01 21.69 -3.03
CA PRO A 255 35.49 20.83 -4.11
C PRO A 255 35.53 19.39 -3.62
N TYR A 256 34.66 18.56 -4.21
CA TYR A 256 34.69 17.12 -4.03
C TYR A 256 36.06 16.65 -4.56
N ALA A 257 36.97 16.29 -3.65
CA ALA A 257 38.08 15.44 -4.00
C ALA A 257 37.48 14.03 -4.18
N PHE A 258 37.08 13.73 -5.42
CA PHE A 258 36.91 12.35 -5.87
C PHE A 258 38.28 11.68 -5.95
#